data_AF-B6GAT2-F1
#
_entry.id   AF-B6GAT2-F1
#
_cell.length_a   1.000
_cell.length_b   1.000
_cell.length_c   1.000
_cell.angle_alpha   90.00
_cell.angle_beta   90.00
_cell.angle_gamma   90.00
#
_symmetry.space_group_name_H-M   'P 1'
#
loop_
_entity.id
_entity.type
_entity.pdbx_description
1 polymer ?
#
loop_
_entity_poly.entity_id
_entity_poly.type
_entity_poly.pdbx_seq_one_letter_code
_entity_poly.pdbx_strand_id
1 'polypeptide(L)'
;MSKRLTKDFGKGFDPSNLRYMRLLYQAFPIRGALRHELSWTHYRRLSRIADPDARIWYMNECTDAKWSTRRLERQINTLFRERLLASRDKELVSSEIERQEPPKRPEDIIRDPYVLEFLGFSDDAAFHGSAVG
;
A
#
# COMPACT_ATOMS: atom_id res chain seq x y z
N MET A 1 26.88 -5.09 -0.59
CA MET A 1 26.24 -4.16 0.36
C MET A 1 24.99 -4.77 1.03
N SER A 2 24.00 -5.27 0.28
CA SER A 2 22.82 -5.95 0.87
C SER A 2 23.17 -7.14 1.78
N LYS A 3 24.07 -8.05 1.34
CA LYS A 3 24.52 -9.21 2.13
C LYS A 3 25.07 -8.85 3.51
N ARG A 4 25.72 -7.68 3.63
CA ARG A 4 26.26 -7.18 4.89
C ARG A 4 25.15 -6.59 5.78
N LEU A 5 24.23 -5.81 5.21
CA LEU A 5 23.08 -5.28 5.94
C LEU A 5 22.13 -6.38 6.43
N THR A 6 21.86 -7.42 5.63
CA THR A 6 21.08 -8.58 6.07
C THR A 6 21.77 -9.34 7.21
N LYS A 7 23.10 -9.39 7.19
CA LYS A 7 23.90 -10.01 8.27
C LYS A 7 23.89 -9.16 9.55
N ASP A 8 23.98 -7.84 9.42
CA ASP A 8 24.10 -6.91 10.54
C ASP A 8 22.74 -6.58 11.17
N PHE A 9 21.64 -6.60 10.39
CA PHE A 9 20.30 -6.14 10.80
C PHE A 9 19.16 -7.15 10.58
N GLY A 10 19.44 -8.32 9.99
CA GLY A 10 18.44 -9.39 9.82
C GLY A 10 17.54 -9.26 8.58
N LYS A 11 16.40 -9.97 8.62
CA LYS A 11 15.40 -10.02 7.53
C LYS A 11 14.81 -8.62 7.28
N GLY A 12 14.54 -8.30 6.01
CA GLY A 12 14.03 -6.99 5.58
C GLY A 12 15.08 -6.06 4.94
N PHE A 13 16.37 -6.42 4.96
CA PHE A 13 17.44 -5.71 4.25
C PHE A 13 17.92 -6.43 2.98
N ASP A 14 17.05 -7.23 2.37
CA ASP A 14 17.35 -7.90 1.11
C ASP A 14 17.42 -6.88 -0.05
N PRO A 15 18.04 -7.24 -1.19
CA PRO A 15 18.20 -6.34 -2.33
C PRO A 15 16.89 -5.72 -2.84
N SER A 16 15.77 -6.46 -2.80
CA SER A 16 14.49 -5.97 -3.30
C SER A 16 13.92 -4.91 -2.38
N ASN A 17 13.99 -5.12 -1.07
CA ASN A 17 13.51 -4.12 -0.14
C ASN A 17 14.37 -2.85 -0.13
N LEU A 18 15.69 -2.98 -0.26
CA LEU A 18 16.58 -1.82 -0.44
C LEU A 18 16.26 -1.02 -1.72
N ARG A 19 15.85 -1.69 -2.80
CA ARG A 19 15.36 -1.00 -4.01
C ARG A 19 14.06 -0.25 -3.74
N TYR A 20 13.12 -0.82 -2.98
CA TYR A 20 11.91 -0.12 -2.59
C TYR A 20 12.18 1.07 -1.68
N MET A 21 13.09 0.94 -0.69
CA MET A 21 13.50 2.06 0.16
C MET A 21 14.10 3.21 -0.66
N ARG A 22 14.96 2.88 -1.64
CA ARG A 22 15.49 3.88 -2.56
C ARG A 22 14.39 4.52 -3.42
N LEU A 23 13.49 3.72 -3.96
CA LEU A 23 12.38 4.20 -4.79
C LEU A 23 11.48 5.15 -4.00
N LEU A 24 11.16 4.80 -2.74
CA LEU A 24 10.42 5.68 -1.83
C LEU A 24 11.11 7.02 -1.68
N TYR A 25 12.41 7.00 -1.35
CA TYR A 25 13.16 8.23 -1.12
C TYR A 25 13.20 9.14 -2.35
N GLN A 26 13.30 8.54 -3.55
CA GLN A 26 13.23 9.27 -4.81
C GLN A 26 11.83 9.81 -5.11
N ALA A 27 10.79 9.05 -4.75
CA ALA A 27 9.40 9.41 -4.98
C ALA A 27 8.86 10.45 -3.98
N PHE A 28 9.41 10.49 -2.75
CA PHE A 28 8.99 11.38 -1.67
C PHE A 28 10.23 12.02 -1.02
N PRO A 29 10.84 13.02 -1.68
CA PRO A 29 12.06 13.66 -1.17
C PRO A 29 11.84 14.46 0.12
N ILE A 30 10.62 14.98 0.33
CA ILE A 30 10.24 15.72 1.54
C ILE A 30 9.52 14.77 2.50
N ARG A 31 10.21 14.31 3.53
CA ARG A 31 9.68 13.30 4.48
C ARG A 31 8.46 13.77 5.29
N GLY A 32 8.34 15.08 5.52
CA GLY A 32 7.18 15.67 6.23
C GLY A 32 5.87 15.63 5.45
N ALA A 33 5.89 15.23 4.17
CA ALA A 33 4.70 15.08 3.36
C ALA A 33 4.05 13.68 3.45
N LEU A 34 4.68 12.73 4.16
CA LEU A 34 4.17 11.37 4.31
C LEU A 34 3.03 11.34 5.35
N ARG A 35 1.96 10.61 5.01
CA ARG A 35 0.84 10.24 5.88
C ARG A 35 1.24 9.06 6.76
N HIS A 36 1.06 9.20 8.07
CA HIS A 36 1.44 8.17 9.06
C HIS A 36 0.44 7.02 9.13
N GLU A 37 -0.77 7.25 8.61
CA GLU A 37 -1.87 6.32 8.48
C GLU A 37 -1.61 5.23 7.42
N LEU A 38 -0.68 5.49 6.49
CA LEU A 38 -0.37 4.59 5.39
C LEU A 38 0.82 3.70 5.73
N SER A 39 0.63 2.40 5.48
CA SER A 39 1.67 1.41 5.71
C SER A 39 2.75 1.39 4.64
N TRP A 40 3.87 0.68 4.90
CA TRP A 40 4.95 0.51 3.92
C TRP A 40 4.46 -0.06 2.59
N THR A 41 3.50 -0.98 2.63
CA THR A 41 2.95 -1.60 1.42
C THR A 41 2.16 -0.59 0.57
N HIS A 42 1.45 0.37 1.17
CA HIS A 42 0.86 1.50 0.42
C HIS A 42 1.95 2.29 -0.30
N TYR A 43 3.00 2.66 0.44
CA TYR A 43 4.08 3.47 -0.10
C TYR A 43 4.86 2.77 -1.21
N ARG A 44 5.04 1.45 -1.15
CA ARG A 44 5.62 0.68 -2.27
C ARG A 44 4.78 0.78 -3.54
N ARG A 45 3.44 0.82 -3.43
CA ARG A 45 2.54 1.01 -4.57
C ARG A 45 2.57 2.46 -5.07
N LEU A 46 2.42 3.43 -4.17
CA LEU A 46 2.46 4.85 -4.50
C LEU A 46 3.78 5.26 -5.18
N SER A 47 4.92 4.75 -4.69
CA SER A 47 6.24 5.10 -5.24
C SER A 47 6.47 4.62 -6.68
N ARG A 48 5.61 3.74 -7.21
CA ARG A 48 5.66 3.29 -8.61
C ARG A 48 4.86 4.19 -9.57
N ILE A 49 3.99 5.04 -9.05
CA ILE A 49 3.22 5.99 -9.86
C ILE A 49 4.19 7.04 -10.40
N ALA A 50 4.34 7.15 -11.72
CA ALA A 50 5.33 8.04 -12.34
C ALA A 50 4.97 9.52 -12.17
N ASP A 51 3.70 9.87 -12.39
CA ASP A 51 3.19 11.23 -12.22
C ASP A 51 3.17 11.64 -10.73
N PRO A 52 3.95 12.67 -10.33
CA PRO A 52 3.97 13.14 -8.95
C PRO A 52 2.61 13.67 -8.48
N ASP A 53 1.81 14.29 -9.35
CA ASP A 53 0.52 14.86 -8.96
C ASP A 53 -0.50 13.74 -8.70
N ALA A 54 -0.56 12.74 -9.58
CA ALA A 54 -1.35 11.53 -9.33
C ALA A 54 -0.89 10.81 -8.06
N ARG A 55 0.42 10.72 -7.81
CA ARG A 55 0.96 10.06 -6.62
C ARG A 55 0.49 10.73 -5.33
N ILE A 56 0.60 12.06 -5.24
CA ILE A 56 0.15 12.81 -4.07
C ILE A 56 -1.37 12.73 -3.92
N TRP A 57 -2.09 12.79 -5.04
CA TRP A 57 -3.55 12.65 -5.03
C TRP A 57 -3.97 11.29 -4.45
N TYR A 58 -3.43 10.18 -4.95
CA TYR A 58 -3.75 8.84 -4.44
C TYR A 58 -3.33 8.64 -2.98
N MET A 59 -2.23 9.28 -2.54
CA MET A 59 -1.80 9.23 -1.14
C MET A 59 -2.82 9.89 -0.20
N ASN A 60 -3.30 11.09 -0.56
CA ASN A 60 -4.30 11.79 0.21
C ASN A 60 -5.63 11.04 0.19
N GLU A 61 -6.08 10.62 -0.99
CA GLU A 61 -7.34 9.90 -1.16
C GLU A 61 -7.35 8.57 -0.37
N CYS A 62 -6.24 7.84 -0.35
CA CYS A 62 -6.11 6.64 0.48
C CYS A 62 -6.27 6.92 1.97
N THR A 63 -5.79 8.07 2.43
CA THR A 63 -5.86 8.44 3.84
C THR A 63 -7.28 8.87 4.19
N ASP A 64 -7.85 9.76 3.39
CA ASP A 64 -9.16 10.38 3.62
C ASP A 64 -10.29 9.33 3.52
N ALA A 65 -10.26 8.49 2.49
CA ALA A 65 -11.25 7.44 2.28
C ALA A 65 -10.85 6.08 2.89
N LYS A 66 -9.75 6.03 3.65
CA LYS A 66 -9.24 4.84 4.35
C LYS A 66 -9.04 3.63 3.40
N TRP A 67 -8.41 3.89 2.25
CA TRP A 67 -7.69 2.95 1.38
C TRP A 67 -7.19 1.67 2.09
N SER A 68 -7.62 0.47 1.68
CA SER A 68 -6.77 -0.73 1.82
C SER A 68 -5.71 -0.74 0.70
N THR A 69 -4.61 -1.46 0.90
CA THR A 69 -3.57 -1.63 -0.13
C THR A 69 -4.13 -2.23 -1.41
N ARG A 70 -5.07 -3.17 -1.28
CA ARG A 70 -5.80 -3.81 -2.39
C ARG A 70 -6.68 -2.81 -3.14
N ARG A 71 -7.40 -1.95 -2.41
CA ARG A 71 -8.23 -0.91 -3.04
C ARG A 71 -7.36 0.12 -3.76
N LEU A 72 -6.29 0.61 -3.14
CA LEU A 72 -5.31 1.48 -3.81
C LEU A 72 -4.83 0.88 -5.14
N GLU A 73 -4.38 -0.38 -5.13
CA GLU A 73 -3.91 -1.06 -6.34
C GLU A 73 -4.99 -1.15 -7.42
N ARG A 74 -6.23 -1.50 -7.04
CA ARG A 74 -7.37 -1.53 -7.97
C ARG A 74 -7.69 -0.14 -8.54
N GLN A 75 -7.70 0.90 -7.71
CA GLN A 75 -8.02 2.26 -8.17
C GLN A 75 -6.93 2.86 -9.07
N ILE A 76 -5.66 2.48 -8.87
CA ILE A 76 -4.58 2.79 -9.81
C ILE A 76 -4.82 2.07 -11.14
N ASN A 77 -5.06 0.75 -11.11
CA ASN A 77 -5.19 -0.07 -12.32
C ASN A 77 -6.42 0.31 -13.17
N THR A 78 -7.46 0.85 -12.54
CA THR A 78 -8.67 1.30 -13.22
C THR A 78 -8.65 2.77 -13.60
N LEU A 79 -7.50 3.45 -13.44
CA LEU A 79 -7.34 4.88 -13.76
C LEU A 79 -8.45 5.73 -13.12
N PHE A 80 -8.75 5.45 -11.85
CA PHE A 80 -9.86 6.07 -11.16
C PHE A 80 -9.74 7.60 -11.13
N ARG A 81 -8.53 8.12 -10.86
CA ARG A 81 -8.30 9.57 -10.84
C ARG A 81 -8.63 10.20 -12.19
N GLU A 82 -8.19 9.59 -13.28
CA GLU A 82 -8.43 10.06 -14.64
C GLU A 82 -9.93 10.01 -14.98
N ARG A 83 -10.61 8.93 -14.61
CA ARG A 83 -12.07 8.80 -14.76
C ARG A 83 -12.81 9.87 -13.95
N LEU A 84 -12.38 10.15 -12.73
CA LEU A 84 -12.97 11.17 -11.86
C LEU A 84 -12.76 12.58 -12.43
N LEU A 85 -11.59 12.86 -13.02
CA LEU A 85 -11.30 14.14 -13.66
C LEU A 85 -12.06 14.32 -14.99
N ALA A 86 -12.27 13.24 -15.74
CA ALA A 86 -12.99 13.27 -17.02
C ALA A 86 -14.52 13.26 -16.86
N SER A 87 -15.04 12.76 -15.73
CA SER A 87 -16.47 12.68 -15.49
C SER A 87 -17.07 14.04 -15.15
N ARG A 88 -18.23 14.33 -15.75
CA ARG A 88 -19.09 15.47 -15.37
C ARG A 88 -19.81 15.21 -14.05
N ASP A 89 -20.06 13.95 -13.73
CA ASP A 89 -20.73 13.52 -12.51
C ASP A 89 -19.74 12.75 -11.63
N LYS A 90 -19.15 13.47 -10.67
CA LYS A 90 -18.11 12.95 -9.77
C LYS A 90 -18.69 12.10 -8.64
N GLU A 91 -19.94 12.36 -8.25
CA GLU A 91 -20.63 11.63 -7.19
C GLU A 91 -20.95 10.20 -7.64
N LEU A 92 -21.42 10.03 -8.88
CA LEU A 92 -21.66 8.70 -9.43
C LEU A 92 -20.41 7.83 -9.43
N VAL A 93 -19.28 8.35 -9.94
CA VAL A 93 -18.00 7.59 -9.99
C VAL A 93 -17.50 7.25 -8.58
N SER A 94 -17.66 8.16 -7.62
CA SER A 94 -17.25 7.94 -6.23
C SER A 94 -18.11 6.87 -5.54
N SER A 95 -19.42 6.92 -5.74
CA SER A 95 -20.40 5.97 -5.16
C SER A 95 -20.25 4.54 -5.69
N GLU A 96 -19.78 4.37 -6.93
CA GLU A 96 -19.50 3.07 -7.53
C GLU A 96 -18.44 2.30 -6.72
N ILE A 97 -17.48 3.03 -6.15
CA ILE A 97 -16.35 2.43 -5.44
C ILE A 97 -16.75 1.95 -4.06
N GLU A 98 -17.57 2.71 -3.35
CA GLU A 98 -18.00 2.35 -1.99
C GLU A 98 -18.76 1.01 -1.95
N ARG A 99 -19.51 0.70 -3.01
CA ARG A 99 -20.26 -0.58 -3.11
C ARG A 99 -19.36 -1.79 -3.36
N GLN A 100 -18.12 -1.60 -3.78
CA GLN A 100 -17.26 -2.69 -4.26
C GLN A 100 -16.33 -3.27 -3.18
N GLU A 101 -16.25 -2.68 -1.97
CA GLU A 101 -15.35 -3.16 -0.92
C GLU A 101 -16.11 -3.89 0.21
N PRO A 102 -15.74 -5.14 0.54
CA PRO A 102 -16.25 -5.79 1.74
C PRO A 102 -15.75 -5.05 2.99
N PRO A 103 -16.50 -5.06 4.10
CA PRO A 103 -16.11 -4.38 5.34
C PRO A 103 -14.75 -4.89 5.83
N LYS A 104 -13.88 -3.97 6.26
CA LYS A 104 -12.57 -4.30 6.83
C LYS A 104 -12.74 -5.18 8.05
N ARG A 105 -12.05 -6.32 8.07
CA ARG A 105 -12.00 -7.18 9.24
C ARG A 105 -10.80 -6.79 10.11
N PRO A 106 -10.86 -6.96 11.44
CA PRO A 106 -9.72 -6.71 12.32
C PRO A 106 -8.43 -7.43 11.88
N GLU A 107 -8.56 -8.58 11.22
CA GLU A 107 -7.40 -9.34 10.74
C GLU A 107 -6.67 -8.68 9.56
N ASP A 108 -7.33 -7.79 8.80
CA ASP A 108 -6.71 -7.05 7.70
C ASP A 108 -5.70 -6.00 8.19
N ILE A 109 -5.86 -5.53 9.44
CA ILE A 109 -4.94 -4.58 10.10
C ILE A 109 -3.65 -5.29 10.52
N ILE A 110 -3.79 -6.53 10.99
CA ILE A 110 -2.68 -7.35 11.49
C ILE A 110 -1.89 -7.97 10.33
N ARG A 111 -2.53 -8.21 9.18
CA ARG A 111 -1.95 -8.84 7.98
C ARG A 111 -1.13 -7.91 7.08
N ASP A 112 -0.58 -6.78 7.53
CA ASP A 112 0.50 -6.19 6.72
C ASP A 112 1.69 -7.16 6.79
N PRO A 113 2.00 -7.89 5.70
CA PRO A 113 2.95 -9.00 5.76
C PRO A 113 4.33 -8.50 6.21
N TYR A 114 4.62 -7.22 5.96
CA TYR A 114 5.88 -6.62 6.33
C TYR A 114 5.90 -6.13 7.79
N VAL A 115 4.76 -5.79 8.40
CA VAL A 115 4.68 -5.52 9.85
C VAL A 115 4.92 -6.82 10.61
N LEU A 116 4.34 -7.91 10.14
CA LEU A 116 4.57 -9.25 10.71
C LEU A 116 6.02 -9.70 10.51
N GLU A 117 6.57 -9.56 9.30
CA GLU A 117 7.97 -9.89 9.00
C GLU A 117 8.97 -9.03 9.80
N PHE A 118 8.67 -7.74 10.04
CA PHE A 118 9.50 -6.84 10.84
C PHE A 118 9.44 -7.16 12.34
N LEU A 119 8.29 -7.57 12.85
CA LEU A 119 8.11 -8.01 14.24
C LEU A 119 8.62 -9.43 14.50
N GLY A 120 9.19 -10.11 13.49
CA GLY A 120 9.72 -11.46 13.62
C GLY A 120 8.67 -12.57 13.58
N PHE A 121 7.42 -12.24 13.23
CA PHE A 121 6.39 -13.24 12.97
C PHE A 121 6.59 -13.78 11.56
N SER A 122 7.08 -15.01 11.47
CA SER A 122 7.03 -15.79 10.24
C SER A 122 5.56 -16.01 9.89
N ASP A 123 5.22 -15.93 8.60
CA ASP A 123 3.94 -16.36 8.07
C ASP A 123 3.87 -17.90 8.23
N ASP A 124 3.67 -18.36 9.47
CA ASP A 124 3.44 -19.77 9.75
C ASP A 124 2.16 -20.13 9.02
N ALA A 125 2.26 -21.16 8.18
CA ALA A 125 1.20 -21.70 7.34
C ALA A 125 -0.07 -22.16 8.11
N ALA A 126 -0.20 -21.82 9.40
CA ALA A 126 -1.35 -22.07 10.25
C ALA A 126 -2.56 -21.15 9.97
N PHE A 127 -2.43 -20.09 9.16
CA PHE A 127 -3.56 -19.19 8.82
C PHE A 127 -4.19 -19.41 7.44
N HIS A 128 -3.77 -20.47 6.74
CA HIS A 128 -4.40 -20.93 5.50
C HIS A 128 -4.96 -22.36 5.68
N GLY A 129 -6.23 -22.43 6.11
CA GLY A 129 -7.09 -23.59 5.86
C GLY A 129 -7.46 -24.42 7.08
N SER A 130 -8.70 -24.21 7.54
CA SER A 130 -9.60 -25.34 7.82
C SER A 130 -11.04 -24.87 7.62
N ALA A 131 -11.45 -24.89 6.36
CA ALA A 131 -12.83 -25.18 6.01
C ALA A 131 -12.85 -26.63 5.51
N VAL A 132 -12.86 -27.56 6.46
CA VAL A 132 -13.32 -28.94 6.25
C VAL A 132 -14.09 -29.31 7.51
N GLY A 133 -15.37 -29.62 7.35
CA GLY A 133 -16.31 -29.96 8.41
C GLY A 133 -17.67 -29.34 8.13
#